data_AF-A0AAD7I9N1-F1
#
_entry.id   AF-A0AAD7I9N1-F1
#
_cell.length_a   1.000
_cell.length_b   1.000
_cell.length_c   1.000
_cell.angle_alpha   90.00
_cell.angle_beta   90.00
_cell.angle_gamma   90.00
#
_symmetry.space_group_name_H-M   'P 1'
#
loop_
_entity.id
_entity.type
_entity.pdbx_description
1 polymer ?
#
loop_
_entity_poly.entity_id
_entity_poly.type
_entity_poly.pdbx_seq_one_letter_code
_entity_poly.pdbx_strand_id
1 'polypeptide(L)'
;MVLSSHSLAVECRRWKERGKLIVPREWCLCRFCGTDIADPPHAMFLYDHPKLVKIREIFLAKIHAEVPEIRGRATSPWAFFADVLQQREITPLLGWCLLSLVRMHPARGRCATASVYCGIPGN
;
A
#
# COMPACT_ATOMS: atom_id res chain seq x y z
N MET A 1 2.84 14.13 -4.05
CA MET A 1 2.87 12.70 -3.68
C MET A 1 1.42 12.26 -3.39
N VAL A 2 0.80 11.51 -4.29
CA VAL A 2 -0.65 11.15 -4.24
C VAL A 2 -0.93 10.00 -3.26
N LEU A 3 0.10 9.26 -2.86
CA LEU A 3 -0.01 8.01 -2.08
C LEU A 3 -0.01 8.19 -0.55
N SER A 4 0.28 9.39 -0.04
CA SER A 4 0.41 9.68 1.40
C SER A 4 -0.71 10.56 1.96
N SER A 5 -1.48 11.25 1.10
CA SER A 5 -2.31 12.40 1.49
C SER A 5 -3.81 12.19 1.31
N HIS A 6 -4.23 11.05 0.76
CA HIS A 6 -5.62 10.75 0.45
C HIS A 6 -6.13 9.61 1.35
N SER A 7 -7.43 9.60 1.68
CA SER A 7 -8.12 8.55 2.44
C SER A 7 -8.04 7.13 1.82
N LEU A 8 -7.41 7.02 0.65
CA LEU A 8 -7.16 5.79 -0.10
C LEU A 8 -5.69 5.36 -0.06
N ALA A 9 -4.85 6.08 0.69
CA ALA A 9 -3.45 5.74 0.90
C ALA A 9 -3.33 4.34 1.51
N VAL A 10 -2.46 3.50 0.95
CA VAL A 10 -2.03 2.27 1.63
C VAL A 10 -1.42 2.61 3.00
N GLU A 11 -0.86 3.82 3.12
CA GLU A 11 -0.35 4.46 4.33
C GLU A 11 -1.43 5.12 5.23
N CYS A 12 -2.68 4.64 5.26
CA CYS A 12 -3.73 5.19 6.15
C CYS A 12 -3.37 5.24 7.65
N ARG A 13 -2.27 4.60 8.09
CA ARG A 13 -1.76 4.70 9.48
C ARG A 13 -1.07 6.03 9.80
N ARG A 14 -0.83 6.88 8.80
CA ARG A 14 -0.10 8.15 8.97
C ARG A 14 -0.99 9.36 9.22
N TRP A 15 -2.32 9.21 9.14
CA TRP A 15 -3.20 10.36 9.19
C TRP A 15 -3.42 10.86 10.62
N LYS A 16 -3.27 12.18 10.76
CA LYS A 16 -3.51 12.94 11.99
C LYS A 16 -5.03 13.12 12.18
N GLU A 17 -5.75 12.03 12.45
CA GLU A 17 -7.05 12.18 13.12
C GLU A 17 -6.80 12.70 14.54
N ARG A 18 -7.66 13.60 15.06
CA ARG A 18 -7.55 14.10 16.44
C ARG A 18 -7.42 12.91 17.39
N GLY A 19 -6.28 12.78 18.07
CA GLY A 19 -5.99 11.72 19.03
C GLY A 19 -5.17 10.53 18.51
N LYS A 20 -4.77 10.46 17.23
CA LYS A 20 -3.86 9.41 16.73
C LYS A 20 -2.40 9.86 16.73
N LEU A 21 -1.53 9.02 17.27
CA LEU A 21 -0.07 9.17 17.20
C LEU A 21 0.40 9.05 15.75
N ILE A 22 1.27 9.97 15.32
CA ILE A 22 1.93 9.88 14.02
C ILE A 22 2.97 8.76 14.13
N VAL A 23 2.73 7.65 13.44
CA VAL A 23 3.66 6.52 13.39
C VAL A 23 4.65 6.74 12.24
N PRO A 24 5.97 6.72 12.49
CA PRO A 24 6.98 6.75 11.42
C PRO A 24 6.76 5.61 10.40
N ARG A 25 7.19 5.82 9.15
CA ARG A 25 6.91 4.88 8.06
C ARG A 25 7.52 3.51 8.33
N GLU A 26 8.74 3.51 8.84
CA GLU A 26 9.51 2.35 9.28
C GLU A 26 8.78 1.51 10.33
N TRP A 27 7.79 2.07 11.03
CA TRP A 27 7.01 1.40 12.06
C TRP A 27 5.57 1.08 11.60
N CYS A 28 5.20 1.50 10.39
CA CYS A 28 3.92 1.14 9.79
C CYS A 28 4.03 -0.25 9.18
N LEU A 29 3.52 -1.28 9.86
CA LEU A 29 3.51 -2.64 9.31
C LEU A 29 2.40 -2.82 8.26
N CYS A 30 2.72 -3.56 7.21
CA CYS A 30 1.81 -3.95 6.14
C CYS A 30 0.58 -4.64 6.74
N ARG A 31 -0.61 -4.15 6.38
CA ARG A 31 -1.87 -4.64 6.94
C ARG A 31 -2.21 -6.10 6.58
N PHE A 32 -1.51 -6.66 5.59
CA PHE A 32 -1.76 -8.02 5.11
C PHE A 32 -0.83 -9.05 5.73
N CYS A 33 0.49 -8.80 5.74
CA CYS A 33 1.47 -9.73 6.32
C CYS A 33 1.79 -9.44 7.79
N GLY A 34 1.67 -8.19 8.24
CA GLY A 34 1.99 -7.77 9.61
C GLY A 34 3.46 -7.82 9.99
N THR A 35 4.37 -8.11 9.05
CA THR A 35 5.79 -8.36 9.32
C THR A 35 6.73 -7.39 8.62
N ASP A 36 6.31 -6.81 7.48
CA ASP A 36 7.10 -5.89 6.67
C ASP A 36 6.49 -4.49 6.68
N ILE A 37 7.22 -3.48 6.21
CA ILE A 37 6.76 -2.10 6.11
C ILE A 37 5.57 -2.01 5.14
N ALA A 38 4.57 -1.21 5.50
CA ALA A 38 3.39 -0.91 4.72
C ALA A 38 3.75 0.00 3.55
N ASP A 39 4.21 -0.60 2.45
CA ASP A 39 4.36 0.08 1.18
C ASP A 39 3.40 -0.48 0.10
N PRO A 40 3.01 0.34 -0.89
CA PRO A 40 2.13 -0.12 -1.95
C PRO A 40 2.69 -1.30 -2.78
N PRO A 41 3.97 -1.33 -3.18
CA PRO A 41 4.53 -2.46 -3.93
C PRO A 41 4.46 -3.79 -3.17
N HIS A 42 4.78 -3.82 -1.87
CA HIS A 42 4.68 -5.01 -1.03
C HIS A 42 3.23 -5.48 -0.94
N ALA A 43 2.31 -4.57 -0.63
CA ALA A 43 0.89 -4.88 -0.51
C ALA A 43 0.26 -5.35 -1.84
N MET A 44 0.75 -4.85 -2.97
CA MET A 44 0.25 -5.19 -4.30
C MET A 44 0.87 -6.48 -4.86
N PHE A 45 2.18 -6.64 -4.76
CA PHE A 45 2.94 -7.58 -5.58
C PHE A 45 3.70 -8.66 -4.81
N LEU A 46 4.00 -8.45 -3.52
CA LEU A 46 4.85 -9.39 -2.77
C LEU A 46 4.09 -10.32 -1.85
N TYR A 47 2.90 -9.95 -1.41
CA TYR A 47 2.12 -10.77 -0.50
C TYR A 47 1.09 -11.65 -1.22
N ASP A 48 1.15 -12.97 -0.99
CA ASP A 48 0.34 -13.96 -1.70
C ASP A 48 -0.92 -14.38 -0.92
N HIS A 49 -1.77 -13.41 -0.62
CA HIS A 49 -3.11 -13.70 -0.14
C HIS A 49 -4.03 -14.05 -1.33
N PRO A 50 -4.84 -15.12 -1.29
CA PRO A 50 -5.62 -15.58 -2.46
C PRO A 50 -6.51 -14.52 -3.11
N LYS A 51 -7.14 -13.66 -2.30
CA LYS A 51 -7.94 -12.53 -2.82
C LYS A 51 -7.09 -11.42 -3.44
N LEU A 52 -5.86 -11.19 -2.95
CA LEU A 52 -4.93 -10.22 -3.51
C LEU A 52 -4.37 -10.68 -4.85
N VAL A 53 -4.06 -11.97 -4.95
CA VAL A 53 -3.63 -12.60 -6.21
C VAL A 53 -4.66 -12.36 -7.30
N LYS A 54 -5.95 -12.58 -7.02
CA LYS A 54 -7.04 -12.29 -7.99
C LYS A 54 -7.10 -10.82 -8.42
N ILE A 55 -6.97 -9.88 -7.48
CA ILE A 55 -6.95 -8.44 -7.82
C ILE A 55 -5.73 -8.11 -8.67
N ARG A 56 -4.56 -8.66 -8.31
CA ARG A 56 -3.30 -8.49 -9.04
C ARG A 56 -3.41 -9.02 -10.46
N GLU A 57 -3.98 -10.21 -10.66
CA GLU A 57 -4.21 -10.80 -11.98
C GLU A 57 -5.11 -9.92 -12.84
N ILE A 58 -6.23 -9.43 -12.30
CA ILE A 58 -7.14 -8.53 -13.01
C ILE A 58 -6.43 -7.22 -13.37
N PHE A 59 -5.68 -6.66 -12.43
CA PHE A 59 -4.93 -5.43 -12.62
C PHE A 59 -3.86 -5.58 -13.71
N LEU A 60 -3.05 -6.64 -13.64
CA LEU A 60 -2.00 -6.93 -14.63
C LEU A 60 -2.60 -7.22 -16.01
N ALA A 61 -3.70 -7.96 -16.09
CA ALA A 61 -4.39 -8.21 -17.35
C ALA A 61 -4.87 -6.92 -18.01
N LYS A 62 -5.44 -5.99 -17.25
CA LYS A 62 -5.85 -4.67 -17.75
C LYS A 62 -4.66 -3.82 -18.18
N ILE A 63 -3.60 -3.78 -17.38
CA ILE A 63 -2.38 -3.06 -17.74
C ILE A 63 -1.78 -3.58 -19.04
N HIS A 64 -1.66 -4.90 -19.20
CA HIS A 64 -1.09 -5.49 -20.41
C HIS A 64 -1.98 -5.31 -21.64
N ALA A 65 -3.28 -5.07 -21.46
CA ALA A 65 -4.18 -4.73 -22.56
C ALA A 65 -4.05 -3.26 -22.98
N GLU A 66 -3.91 -2.35 -22.02
CA GLU A 66 -3.80 -0.90 -22.28
C GLU A 66 -2.39 -0.47 -22.72
N VAL A 67 -1.35 -1.05 -22.10
CA VAL A 67 0.07 -0.71 -22.33
C VAL A 67 0.87 -2.01 -22.47
N PRO A 68 0.79 -2.70 -23.62
CA PRO A 68 1.47 -3.98 -23.83
C PRO A 68 2.98 -3.91 -23.64
N GLU A 69 3.59 -2.75 -23.92
CA GLU A 69 5.03 -2.56 -23.91
C GLU A 69 5.62 -2.61 -22.50
N ILE A 70 4.81 -2.43 -21.46
CA ILE A 70 5.27 -2.50 -20.06
C ILE A 70 5.66 -3.93 -19.65
N ARG A 71 5.23 -4.93 -20.42
CA ARG A 71 5.48 -6.34 -20.14
C ARG A 71 6.98 -6.65 -20.24
N GLY A 72 7.53 -7.25 -19.18
CA GLY A 72 8.93 -7.69 -19.14
C GLY A 72 9.98 -6.59 -19.02
N ARG A 73 9.57 -5.31 -18.88
CA ARG A 73 10.51 -4.19 -18.66
C ARG A 73 11.07 -4.15 -17.24
N ALA A 74 10.25 -4.51 -16.26
CA ALA A 74 10.58 -4.38 -14.86
C ALA A 74 11.41 -5.56 -14.35
N THR A 75 12.50 -5.26 -13.64
CA THR A 75 13.38 -6.24 -12.99
C THR A 75 12.97 -6.55 -11.55
N SER A 76 12.09 -5.73 -10.96
CA SER A 76 11.57 -5.90 -9.61
C SER A 76 10.15 -5.33 -9.48
N PRO A 77 9.38 -5.72 -8.45
CA PRO A 77 8.05 -5.14 -8.19
C PRO A 77 8.06 -3.63 -7.95
N TRP A 78 9.13 -3.09 -7.35
CA TRP A 78 9.29 -1.64 -7.17
C TRP A 78 9.58 -0.93 -8.48
N ALA A 79 10.43 -1.51 -9.34
CA ALA A 79 10.68 -0.97 -10.68
C ALA A 79 9.38 -0.96 -11.50
N PHE A 80 8.62 -2.06 -11.46
CA PHE A 80 7.31 -2.13 -12.10
C PHE A 80 6.34 -1.07 -11.57
N PHE A 81 6.27 -0.90 -10.25
CA PHE A 81 5.42 0.12 -9.65
C PHE A 81 5.85 1.55 -10.04
N ALA A 82 7.15 1.82 -10.12
CA ALA A 82 7.66 3.10 -10.57
C ALA A 82 7.30 3.37 -12.03
N ASP A 83 7.42 2.37 -12.92
CA ASP A 83 7.01 2.47 -14.31
C ASP A 83 5.51 2.76 -14.43
N VAL A 84 4.68 2.02 -13.68
CA VAL A 84 3.23 2.23 -13.63
C VAL A 84 2.86 3.64 -13.16
N LEU A 85 3.58 4.20 -12.19
CA LEU A 85 3.35 5.56 -11.69
C LEU A 85 3.69 6.65 -12.72
N GLN A 86 4.55 6.36 -13.68
CA GLN A 86 4.92 7.32 -14.74
C GLN A 86 3.90 7.34 -15.89
N GLN A 87 3.08 6.31 -16.03
CA GLN A 87 2.07 6.19 -17.07
C GLN A 87 0.73 6.83 -16.63
N ARG A 88 0.33 7.92 -17.29
CA ARG A 88 -0.90 8.64 -16.92
C ARG A 88 -2.15 7.81 -17.20
N GLU A 89 -2.10 7.03 -18.27
CA GLU A 89 -3.12 6.12 -18.77
C GLU A 89 -3.44 5.02 -17.76
N ILE A 90 -2.44 4.60 -16.97
CA ILE A 90 -2.57 3.52 -15.98
C ILE A 90 -3.05 4.04 -14.61
N THR A 91 -2.90 5.34 -14.34
CA THR A 91 -3.28 5.96 -13.06
C THR A 91 -4.70 5.58 -12.56
N PRO A 92 -5.77 5.60 -13.39
CA PRO A 92 -7.09 5.18 -12.93
C PRO A 92 -7.16 3.68 -12.55
N LEU A 93 -6.45 2.80 -13.28
CA LEU A 93 -6.35 1.38 -12.96
C LEU A 93 -5.60 1.15 -11.65
N LEU A 94 -4.53 1.91 -11.44
CA LEU A 94 -3.77 1.87 -10.19
C LEU A 94 -4.65 2.31 -9.02
N GLY A 95 -5.39 3.42 -9.17
CA GLY A 95 -6.34 3.89 -8.15
C GLY A 95 -7.41 2.85 -7.82
N TRP A 96 -7.98 2.19 -8.83
CA TRP A 96 -8.94 1.09 -8.65
C TRP A 96 -8.34 -0.09 -7.89
N CYS A 97 -7.12 -0.50 -8.24
CA CYS A 97 -6.43 -1.60 -7.58
C CYS A 97 -6.18 -1.26 -6.11
N LEU A 98 -5.58 -0.10 -5.82
CA LEU A 98 -5.30 0.36 -4.46
C LEU A 98 -6.56 0.45 -3.59
N LEU A 99 -7.66 0.99 -4.13
CA LEU A 99 -8.95 1.06 -3.44
C LEU A 99 -9.49 -0.33 -3.11
N SER A 100 -9.38 -1.28 -4.05
CA SER A 100 -9.81 -2.66 -3.85
C SER A 100 -9.02 -3.34 -2.73
N LEU A 101 -7.71 -3.07 -2.64
CA LEU A 101 -6.87 -3.52 -1.53
C LEU A 101 -7.32 -2.93 -0.18
N VAL A 102 -7.67 -1.64 -0.14
CA VAL A 102 -8.10 -0.97 1.10
C VAL A 102 -9.43 -1.53 1.58
N ARG A 103 -10.37 -1.81 0.66
CA ARG A 103 -11.68 -2.40 0.98
C ARG A 103 -11.59 -3.84 1.48
N MET A 104 -10.62 -4.62 1.00
CA MET A 104 -10.45 -6.01 1.43
C MET A 104 -10.06 -6.17 2.89
N HIS A 105 -9.26 -5.25 3.40
CA HIS A 105 -8.86 -5.24 4.79
C HIS A 105 -8.96 -3.79 5.29
N PRO A 106 -10.18 -3.31 5.63
CA PRO A 106 -10.32 -1.99 6.23
C PRO A 106 -9.39 -1.93 7.43
N ALA A 107 -8.73 -0.80 7.63
CA ALA A 107 -7.79 -0.63 8.72
C ALA A 107 -8.50 -1.00 10.03
N ARG A 108 -8.26 -2.23 10.53
CA ARG A 108 -8.64 -2.57 11.90
C ARG A 108 -7.92 -1.53 12.74
N GLY A 109 -8.67 -0.80 13.57
CA GLY A 109 -8.19 0.25 14.47
C GLY A 109 -7.26 -0.26 15.57
N ARG A 110 -6.29 -1.10 15.23
CA ARG A 110 -5.22 -1.56 16.09
C ARG A 110 -3.91 -1.09 15.49
N CYS A 111 -3.53 0.12 15.89
CA CYS A 111 -2.12 0.41 16.15
C CYS A 111 -1.64 -0.61 17.18
N ALA A 112 -1.29 -1.81 16.72
CA ALA A 112 -0.36 -2.63 17.49
C ALA A 112 0.93 -1.80 17.60
N THR A 113 1.42 -1.71 18.84
CA THR A 113 2.68 -1.09 19.29
C THR A 113 2.74 0.43 19.35
N ALA A 114 2.04 1.00 20.34
CA ALA A 114 2.49 2.18 21.09
C ALA A 114 2.70 1.86 22.59
N SER A 115 3.05 0.61 22.92
CA SER A 115 3.27 0.14 24.30
C SER A 115 4.74 -0.08 24.66
N VAL A 116 5.70 0.46 23.88
CA VAL A 116 7.14 0.25 24.16
C VAL A 116 7.91 1.55 24.37
N TYR A 117 7.31 2.74 24.19
CA TYR A 117 8.02 4.02 24.36
C TYR A 117 7.32 5.10 25.21
N CYS A 118 6.26 4.77 25.95
CA CYS A 118 5.80 5.64 27.05
C CYS A 118 6.52 5.26 28.36
N GLY A 119 7.84 5.40 28.33
CA GLY A 119 8.66 5.60 29.51
C GLY A 119 9.03 7.08 29.59
N ILE A 120 8.06 7.96 29.87
CA ILE A 120 8.35 9.31 30.31
C ILE A 120 8.30 9.26 31.84
N PRO A 121 9.42 9.42 32.56
CA PRO A 121 9.37 9.55 34.01
C PRO A 121 8.67 10.87 34.33
N GLY A 122 7.72 10.79 35.25
CA GLY A 122 7.00 11.96 35.75
C GLY A 122 7.94 12.99 36.34
N ASN A 123 7.62 14.25 36.07
CA ASN A 123 7.91 15.36 36.95
C ASN A 123 6.80 16.40 36.80
#